data_AF-A0A6L7YW60-F1
#
_entry.id   AF-A0A6L7YW60-F1
#
_cell.length_a   1.000
_cell.length_b   1.000
_cell.length_c   1.000
_cell.angle_alpha   90.00
_cell.angle_beta   90.00
_cell.angle_gamma   90.00
#
_symmetry.space_group_name_H-M   'P 1'
#
loop_
_entity.id
_entity.type
_entity.pdbx_description
1 polymer ?
#
loop_
_entity_poly.entity_id
_entity_poly.type
_entity_poly.pdbx_seq_one_letter_code
_entity_poly.pdbx_strand_id
1 'polypeptide(L)'
;MIESVLVANRGEIALRVIRGAKEMGIRTVAVFSEADRISPHVLLADEAYPIGPARASESYLATETLLEVARRSGVDAVHPGYGFLAERGDFAEAVARAGLIFVGPSAATIRAMGDKTEARRRMAAAGVPV
;
A
#
# COMPACT_ATOMS: atom_id res chain seq x y z
N MET A 1 -13.25 3.01 12.26
CA MET A 1 -12.78 4.26 11.61
C MET A 1 -11.26 4.12 11.48
N ILE A 2 -10.64 4.63 10.42
CA ILE A 2 -9.17 4.58 10.29
C ILE A 2 -8.60 5.75 11.09
N GLU A 3 -7.79 5.47 12.11
CA GLU A 3 -7.12 6.49 12.93
C GLU A 3 -5.63 6.60 12.59
N SER A 4 -5.07 5.55 11.99
CA SER A 4 -3.68 5.49 11.57
C SER A 4 -3.47 4.66 10.31
N VAL A 5 -2.57 5.14 9.44
CA VAL A 5 -2.31 4.52 8.13
C VAL A 5 -0.81 4.44 7.84
N LEU A 6 -0.35 3.25 7.44
CA LEU A 6 0.95 3.07 6.83
C LEU A 6 0.85 3.27 5.32
N VAL A 7 1.72 4.11 4.77
CA VAL A 7 1.81 4.36 3.33
C VAL A 7 2.93 3.49 2.76
N ALA A 8 2.55 2.37 2.12
CA ALA A 8 3.48 1.38 1.56
C ALA A 8 4.00 1.81 0.18
N ASN A 9 4.51 3.03 0.09
CA ASN A 9 5.03 3.63 -1.14
C ASN A 9 6.06 4.74 -0.81
N ARG A 10 6.63 5.38 -1.83
CA ARG A 10 7.60 6.48 -1.72
C ARG A 10 7.24 7.65 -2.64
N GLY A 11 8.05 8.70 -2.62
CA GLY A 11 7.96 9.77 -3.61
C GLY A 11 6.70 10.61 -3.49
N GLU A 12 6.20 11.12 -4.61
CA GLU A 12 5.10 12.09 -4.60
C GLU A 12 3.76 11.44 -4.21
N ILE A 13 3.55 10.16 -4.54
CA ILE A 13 2.32 9.46 -4.17
C ILE A 13 2.25 9.23 -2.67
N ALA A 14 3.39 8.96 -2.03
CA ALA A 14 3.44 8.88 -0.57
C ALA A 14 3.11 10.23 0.06
N LEU A 15 3.68 11.34 -0.43
CA LEU A 15 3.30 12.68 0.00
C LEU A 15 1.81 12.96 -0.18
N ARG A 16 1.25 12.61 -1.34
CA ARG A 16 -0.16 12.85 -1.69
C ARG A 16 -1.12 12.16 -0.72
N VAL A 17 -0.82 10.92 -0.36
CA VAL A 17 -1.60 10.13 0.60
C VAL A 17 -1.43 10.68 2.02
N ILE A 18 -0.19 10.95 2.45
CA ILE A 18 0.11 11.51 3.78
C ILE A 18 -0.64 12.85 3.99
N ARG A 19 -0.64 13.74 2.99
CA ARG A 19 -1.37 15.01 3.07
C ARG A 19 -2.86 14.81 3.29
N GLY A 20 -3.50 13.95 2.48
CA GLY A 20 -4.93 13.66 2.62
C GLY A 20 -5.27 13.02 3.97
N ALA A 21 -4.44 12.11 4.46
CA ALA A 21 -4.62 11.51 5.78
C ALA A 21 -4.50 12.55 6.91
N LYS A 22 -3.51 13.44 6.83
CA LYS A 22 -3.32 14.53 7.80
C LYS A 22 -4.47 15.55 7.80
N GLU A 23 -5.02 15.90 6.64
CA GLU A 23 -6.22 16.75 6.52
C GLU A 23 -7.43 16.17 7.27
N MET A 24 -7.47 14.84 7.40
CA MET A 24 -8.51 14.11 8.13
C MET A 24 -8.14 13.82 9.60
N GLY A 25 -6.97 14.27 10.08
CA GLY A 25 -6.50 13.98 11.44
C GLY A 25 -6.03 12.54 11.65
N ILE A 26 -5.73 11.80 10.58
CA ILE A 26 -5.25 10.41 10.64
C ILE A 26 -3.72 10.41 10.85
N ARG A 27 -3.22 9.63 11.81
CA ARG A 27 -1.78 9.44 12.04
C ARG A 27 -1.13 8.74 10.85
N THR A 28 -0.01 9.27 10.37
CA THR A 28 0.65 8.79 9.15
C THR A 28 1.99 8.12 9.43
N VAL A 29 2.18 6.92 8.90
CA VAL A 29 3.43 6.16 8.99
C VAL A 29 4.00 5.94 7.59
N ALA A 30 5.21 6.43 7.34
CA ALA A 30 5.95 6.18 6.12
C ALA A 30 6.91 4.98 6.26
N VAL A 31 7.29 4.42 5.12
CA VAL A 31 8.40 3.47 5.01
C VAL A 31 9.44 4.00 4.04
N PHE A 32 10.70 3.61 4.22
CA PHE A 32 11.77 4.05 3.34
C PHE A 32 12.88 3.02 3.16
N SER A 33 13.42 2.93 1.94
CA SER A 33 14.70 2.28 1.69
C SER A 33 15.86 3.14 2.20
N GLU A 34 17.05 2.56 2.38
CA GLU A 34 18.23 3.33 2.79
C GLU A 34 18.51 4.57 1.93
N ALA A 35 18.29 4.49 0.61
CA ALA A 35 18.46 5.60 -0.31
C ALA A 35 17.41 6.71 -0.12
N ASP A 36 16.29 6.40 0.51
CA ASP A 36 15.16 7.32 0.73
C ASP A 36 15.13 7.92 2.12
N ARG A 37 16.15 7.68 2.95
CA ARG A 37 16.16 8.09 4.37
C ARG A 37 15.84 9.58 4.60
N ILE A 38 16.20 10.45 3.66
CA ILE A 38 15.96 11.89 3.72
C ILE A 38 14.93 12.37 2.70
N SER A 39 14.16 11.46 2.11
CA SER A 39 13.16 11.81 1.10
C SER A 39 12.00 12.59 1.71
N PRO A 40 11.35 13.49 0.94
CA PRO A 40 10.30 14.35 1.47
C PRO A 40 9.12 13.61 2.14
N HIS A 41 8.74 12.42 1.67
CA HIS A 41 7.63 11.66 2.30
C HIS A 41 7.99 11.13 3.69
N VAL A 42 9.27 10.83 3.92
CA VAL A 42 9.80 10.43 5.23
C VAL A 42 9.72 11.60 6.22
N LEU A 43 10.10 12.78 5.77
CA LEU A 43 10.09 14.00 6.59
C LEU A 43 8.69 14.52 6.86
N LEU A 44 7.71 14.19 6.00
CA LEU A 44 6.33 14.65 6.15
C LEU A 44 5.50 13.76 7.08
N ALA A 45 5.75 12.45 7.13
CA ALA A 45 4.99 11.52 7.96
C ALA A 45 5.20 11.78 9.46
N ASP A 46 4.25 11.32 10.29
CA ASP A 46 4.38 11.41 11.76
C ASP A 46 5.45 10.44 12.28
N GLU A 47 5.55 9.27 11.65
CA GLU A 47 6.58 8.28 11.90
C GLU A 47 7.12 7.71 10.58
N ALA A 48 8.36 7.23 10.60
CA ALA A 48 8.93 6.57 9.44
C ALA A 48 9.87 5.42 9.84
N TYR A 49 9.80 4.31 9.10
CA TYR A 49 10.55 3.10 9.40
C TYR A 49 11.41 2.64 8.21
N PRO A 50 12.68 2.24 8.45
CA PRO A 50 13.51 1.67 7.40
C PRO A 50 13.01 0.27 7.02
N ILE A 51 13.01 -0.04 5.73
CA ILE A 51 12.53 -1.32 5.18
C ILE A 51 13.56 -2.06 4.34
N GLY A 52 14.82 -1.65 4.37
CA GLY A 52 15.93 -2.34 3.70
C GLY A 52 16.70 -1.49 2.69
N PRO A 53 17.52 -2.12 1.84
CA PRO A 53 18.43 -1.43 0.93
C PRO A 53 17.70 -0.75 -0.23
N ALA A 54 18.44 0.03 -1.02
CA ALA A 54 17.91 0.85 -2.12
C ALA A 54 17.08 0.09 -3.18
N ARG A 55 17.33 -1.22 -3.37
CA ARG A 55 16.63 -2.02 -4.38
C ARG A 55 15.20 -2.28 -3.92
N ALA A 56 14.22 -1.91 -4.75
CA ALA A 56 12.80 -2.08 -4.42
C ALA A 56 12.41 -3.55 -4.16
N SER A 57 13.06 -4.50 -4.84
CA SER A 57 12.87 -5.95 -4.63
C SER A 57 13.19 -6.40 -3.20
N GLU A 58 14.03 -5.65 -2.50
CA GLU A 58 14.50 -5.94 -1.14
C GLU A 58 13.96 -4.92 -0.12
N SER A 59 13.10 -3.99 -0.57
CA SER A 59 12.48 -2.95 0.27
C SER A 59 10.98 -2.82 -0.02
N TYR A 60 10.58 -1.93 -0.93
CA TYR A 60 9.16 -1.61 -1.20
C TYR A 60 8.32 -2.79 -1.73
N LEU A 61 8.96 -3.86 -2.22
CA LEU A 61 8.30 -5.09 -2.67
C LEU A 61 8.36 -6.21 -1.62
N ALA A 62 9.01 -5.98 -0.47
CA ALA A 62 9.15 -6.96 0.60
C ALA A 62 7.91 -6.96 1.51
N THR A 63 6.92 -7.79 1.16
CA THR A 63 5.63 -7.88 1.87
C THR A 63 5.80 -8.12 3.37
N GLU A 64 6.63 -9.09 3.76
CA GLU A 64 6.83 -9.43 5.18
C GLU A 64 7.39 -8.25 5.98
N THR A 65 8.38 -7.54 5.42
CA THR A 65 8.96 -6.34 6.05
C THR A 65 7.91 -5.24 6.24
N LEU A 66 7.07 -5.00 5.23
CA LEU A 66 6.00 -4.00 5.31
C LEU A 66 4.95 -4.35 6.36
N LEU A 67 4.53 -5.62 6.43
CA LEU A 67 3.59 -6.09 7.45
C LEU A 67 4.19 -6.07 8.85
N GLU A 68 5.50 -6.33 8.97
CA GLU A 68 6.21 -6.18 10.23
C GLU A 68 6.22 -4.74 10.71
N VAL A 69 6.52 -3.78 9.84
CA VAL A 69 6.44 -2.35 10.18
C VAL A 69 5.01 -1.96 10.54
N ALA A 70 4.01 -2.40 9.78
CA ALA A 70 2.61 -2.08 10.06
C ALA A 70 2.18 -2.56 11.45
N ARG A 71 2.58 -3.79 11.82
CA ARG A 71 2.34 -4.34 13.15
C ARG A 71 3.09 -3.59 14.25
N ARG A 72 4.37 -3.27 14.02
CA ARG A 72 5.20 -2.54 15.01
C ARG A 72 4.73 -1.12 15.25
N SER A 73 4.26 -0.45 14.21
CA SER A 73 3.72 0.91 14.29
C SER A 73 2.26 0.97 14.74
N GLY A 74 1.60 -0.19 14.87
CA GLY A 74 0.22 -0.31 15.34
C GLY A 74 -0.77 0.47 14.48
N VAL A 75 -0.63 0.41 13.16
CA VAL A 75 -1.56 1.09 12.24
C VAL A 75 -2.85 0.30 12.05
N ASP A 76 -3.92 0.98 11.67
CA ASP A 76 -5.21 0.32 11.33
C ASP A 76 -5.25 -0.12 9.87
N ALA A 77 -4.54 0.61 9.01
CA ALA A 77 -4.66 0.48 7.56
C ALA A 77 -3.31 0.57 6.84
N VAL A 78 -3.24 -0.03 5.66
CA VAL A 78 -2.14 0.09 4.71
C VAL A 78 -2.68 0.69 3.41
N HIS A 79 -2.11 1.82 2.99
CA HIS A 79 -2.39 2.44 1.71
C HIS A 79 -1.23 2.16 0.74
N PRO A 80 -1.45 1.43 -0.37
CA PRO A 80 -0.36 1.03 -1.25
C PRO A 80 0.04 2.10 -2.27
N GLY A 81 -0.79 3.13 -2.46
CA GLY A 81 -0.57 4.12 -3.52
C GLY A 81 -0.85 3.49 -4.89
N TYR A 82 0.06 3.68 -5.84
CA TYR A 82 0.05 3.01 -7.15
C TYR A 82 1.40 2.33 -7.42
N GLY A 83 1.44 1.40 -8.38
CA GLY A 83 2.64 0.59 -8.61
C GLY A 83 3.00 -0.28 -7.41
N PHE A 84 4.24 -0.76 -7.35
CA PHE A 84 4.73 -1.71 -6.34
C PHE A 84 3.75 -2.86 -6.05
N LEU A 85 3.12 -2.85 -4.87
CA LEU A 85 2.24 -3.91 -4.39
C LEU A 85 0.75 -3.55 -4.52
N ALA A 86 0.40 -2.37 -5.07
CA ALA A 86 -0.98 -1.88 -5.13
C ALA A 86 -1.94 -2.81 -5.88
N GLU A 87 -1.44 -3.51 -6.89
CA GLU A 87 -2.21 -4.44 -7.74
C GLU A 87 -1.80 -5.89 -7.53
N ARG A 88 -1.18 -6.21 -6.38
CA ARG A 88 -0.84 -7.59 -6.04
C ARG A 88 -1.89 -8.15 -5.07
N GLY A 89 -2.76 -9.02 -5.59
CA GLY A 89 -3.82 -9.66 -4.80
C GLY A 89 -3.28 -10.36 -3.55
N ASP A 90 -2.10 -10.97 -3.64
CA ASP A 90 -1.45 -11.64 -2.50
C ASP A 90 -1.07 -10.67 -1.38
N PHE A 91 -0.66 -9.44 -1.72
CA PHE A 91 -0.35 -8.40 -0.74
C PHE A 91 -1.62 -7.90 -0.05
N ALA A 92 -2.68 -7.60 -0.82
CA ALA A 92 -3.97 -7.20 -0.27
C ALA A 92 -4.55 -8.27 0.69
N GLU A 93 -4.41 -9.55 0.32
CA GLU A 93 -4.82 -10.66 1.18
C GLU A 93 -3.95 -10.77 2.43
N ALA A 94 -2.63 -10.59 2.32
CA ALA A 94 -1.73 -10.64 3.46
C ALA A 94 -2.01 -9.49 4.47
N VAL A 95 -2.30 -8.28 3.98
CA VAL A 95 -2.74 -7.15 4.83
C VAL A 95 -4.04 -7.51 5.56
N ALA A 96 -5.05 -8.04 4.87
CA ALA A 96 -6.31 -8.45 5.48
C ALA A 96 -6.12 -9.56 6.53
N ARG A 97 -5.28 -10.57 6.24
CA ARG A 97 -4.95 -11.64 7.20
C ARG A 97 -4.19 -11.14 8.42
N ALA A 98 -3.45 -10.05 8.30
CA ALA A 98 -2.80 -9.37 9.42
C ALA A 98 -3.79 -8.54 10.27
N GLY A 99 -5.09 -8.54 9.94
CA GLY A 99 -6.11 -7.76 10.65
C GLY A 99 -6.12 -6.28 10.27
N LEU A 100 -5.41 -5.90 9.21
CA LEU A 100 -5.28 -4.52 8.74
C LEU A 100 -6.24 -4.24 7.60
N ILE A 101 -6.66 -2.98 7.47
CA ILE A 101 -7.45 -2.52 6.33
C ILE A 101 -6.53 -2.27 5.14
N PHE A 102 -6.74 -2.98 4.04
CA PHE A 102 -6.12 -2.63 2.75
C PHE A 102 -6.93 -1.53 2.08
N VAL A 103 -6.35 -0.34 1.89
CA VAL A 103 -7.02 0.79 1.22
C VAL A 103 -6.94 0.60 -0.29
N GLY A 104 -7.86 -0.21 -0.84
CA GLY A 104 -7.93 -0.54 -2.26
C GLY A 104 -8.98 -1.62 -2.55
N PRO A 105 -9.01 -2.18 -3.78
CA PRO A 105 -9.91 -3.26 -4.12
C PRO A 105 -9.59 -4.55 -3.34
N SER A 106 -10.57 -5.45 -3.24
CA SER A 106 -10.34 -6.76 -2.61
C SER A 106 -9.31 -7.59 -3.38
N ALA A 107 -8.60 -8.50 -2.69
CA ALA A 107 -7.67 -9.42 -3.33
C ALA A 107 -8.29 -10.22 -4.49
N ALA A 108 -9.56 -10.64 -4.33
CA ALA A 108 -10.33 -11.32 -5.37
C ALA A 108 -10.56 -10.43 -6.59
N THR A 109 -10.91 -9.16 -6.38
CA THR A 109 -11.09 -8.17 -7.47
C THR A 109 -9.77 -7.93 -8.22
N ILE A 110 -8.67 -7.76 -7.48
CA ILE A 110 -7.35 -7.53 -8.07
C ILE A 110 -6.96 -8.71 -8.97
N ARG A 111 -7.08 -9.95 -8.49
CA ARG A 111 -6.74 -11.15 -9.28
C ARG A 111 -7.65 -11.30 -10.51
N ALA A 112 -8.96 -11.10 -10.33
CA ALA A 112 -9.92 -11.21 -11.42
C ALA A 112 -9.68 -10.20 -12.54
N MET A 113 -9.22 -8.99 -12.21
CA MET A 113 -8.94 -7.94 -13.20
C MET A 113 -7.51 -8.01 -13.77
N GLY A 114 -6.57 -8.67 -13.09
CA GLY A 114 -5.21 -8.89 -13.58
C GLY A 114 -5.10 -10.00 -14.64
N ASP A 115 -6.05 -10.93 -14.68
CA ASP A 115 -6.12 -11.94 -15.74
C ASP A 115 -6.97 -11.43 -16.91
N LYS A 116 -6.35 -11.30 -18.09
CA LYS A 116 -6.99 -10.74 -19.29
C LYS A 116 -8.22 -11.53 -19.75
N THR A 117 -8.20 -12.86 -19.61
CA THR A 117 -9.28 -13.75 -20.04
C THR A 117 -10.46 -13.64 -19.08
N GLU A 118 -10.19 -13.71 -17.78
CA GLU A 118 -11.19 -13.58 -16.73
C GLU A 118 -11.80 -12.18 -16.70
N ALA A 119 -10.99 -11.14 -16.86
CA ALA A 119 -11.46 -9.76 -16.96
C ALA A 119 -12.44 -9.59 -18.13
N ARG A 120 -12.09 -10.06 -19.34
CA ARG A 120 -12.97 -9.99 -20.52
C ARG A 120 -14.29 -10.74 -20.28
N ARG A 121 -14.24 -11.94 -19.70
CA ARG A 121 -15.43 -12.72 -19.35
C ARG A 121 -16.36 -11.95 -18.42
N ARG A 122 -15.81 -11.32 -17.39
CA ARG A 122 -16.57 -10.50 -16.42
C ARG A 122 -17.15 -9.24 -17.05
N MET A 123 -16.37 -8.53 -17.85
CA MET A 123 -16.82 -7.32 -18.54
C MET A 123 -17.96 -7.63 -19.51
N ALA A 124 -17.85 -8.70 -20.32
CA ALA A 124 -18.91 -9.15 -21.20
C ALA A 124 -20.20 -9.51 -20.42
N ALA A 125 -20.07 -10.26 -19.32
CA ALA A 125 -21.21 -10.62 -18.47
C ALA A 125 -21.88 -9.40 -17.82
N ALA A 126 -21.12 -8.33 -17.57
CA ALA A 126 -21.62 -7.06 -17.05
C ALA A 126 -22.17 -6.12 -18.14
N GLY A 127 -22.20 -6.54 -19.41
CA GLY A 127 -22.68 -5.72 -20.53
C GLY A 127 -21.71 -4.60 -20.95
N VAL A 128 -20.44 -4.69 -20.53
CA VAL A 128 -19.39 -3.75 -20.94
C VAL A 128 -18.82 -4.18 -22.30
N PRO A 129 -18.70 -3.27 -23.29
CA PRO A 129 -18.07 -3.58 -24.58
C PRO A 129 -16.64 -4.11 -24.42
N VAL A 130 -16.29 -5.19 -25.13
CA VAL A 130 -15.01 -5.95 -25.03
C VAL A 130 -14.39 -6.31 -26.37
#